data_AF-A0A835WTJ3-F1
#
_entry.id   AF-A0A835WTJ3-F1
#
_cell.length_a   1.000
_cell.length_b   1.000
_cell.length_c   1.000
_cell.angle_alpha   90.00
_cell.angle_beta   90.00
_cell.angle_gamma   90.00
#
_symmetry.space_group_name_H-M   'P 1'
#
loop_
_entity.id
_entity.type
_entity.pdbx_description
1 polymer ?
#
loop_
_entity_poly.entity_id
_entity_poly.type
_entity_poly.pdbx_seq_one_letter_code
_entity_poly.pdbx_strand_id
1 'polypeptide(L)'
;MLRDFTLKEFRGVAQAPYLSAAGTRQRLRDALKVAYAAPSVPAGWVGAGHPDVEVLLGVVASDIKYAARAYRDWCEELQLELVRPVSRVDGIVDAMLVRGGVYLKYNSKTKLCYVSRYDGKDRGVLIQLGQLQLGHFPLGFFDEAMAKPPPSF
;
A
#
# COMPACT_ATOMS: atom_id res chain seq x y z
N MET A 1 11.86 10.58 -8.84
CA MET A 1 12.11 9.24 -8.27
C MET A 1 10.83 8.42 -8.20
N LEU A 2 9.87 8.72 -7.32
CA LEU A 2 8.65 7.90 -7.15
C LEU A 2 7.83 7.70 -8.44
N ARG A 3 7.69 8.75 -9.26
CA ARG A 3 7.04 8.66 -10.58
C ARG A 3 7.80 7.75 -11.56
N ASP A 4 9.13 7.79 -11.56
CA ASP A 4 9.95 6.92 -12.44
C ASP A 4 9.84 5.45 -12.00
N PHE A 5 9.94 5.20 -10.69
CA PHE A 5 9.71 3.88 -10.11
C PHE A 5 8.34 3.32 -10.52
N THR A 6 7.29 4.12 -10.32
CA THR A 6 5.90 3.78 -10.66
C THR A 6 5.75 3.48 -12.16
N LEU A 7 6.33 4.32 -13.02
CA LEU A 7 6.27 4.13 -14.47
C LEU A 7 7.00 2.87 -14.93
N LYS A 8 8.17 2.57 -14.34
CA LYS A 8 8.89 1.32 -14.61
C LYS A 8 8.08 0.11 -14.19
N GLU A 9 7.38 0.18 -13.07
CA GLU A 9 6.59 -0.94 -12.57
C GLU A 9 5.43 -1.26 -13.49
N PHE A 10 4.68 -0.24 -13.90
CA PHE A 10 3.59 -0.42 -14.86
C PHE A 10 4.06 -0.94 -16.23
N ARG A 11 5.33 -0.70 -16.59
CA ARG A 11 5.93 -1.21 -17.83
C ARG A 11 6.58 -2.59 -17.67
N GLY A 12 6.56 -3.18 -16.47
CA GLY A 12 7.25 -4.44 -16.17
C GLY A 12 8.77 -4.34 -16.33
N VAL A 13 9.33 -3.14 -16.18
CA VAL A 13 10.77 -2.88 -16.33
C VAL A 13 11.46 -3.14 -15.01
N ALA A 14 12.68 -3.69 -15.07
CA ALA A 14 13.50 -3.91 -13.89
C ALA A 14 13.61 -2.62 -13.04
N GLN A 15 13.39 -2.75 -11.73
CA GLN A 15 13.40 -1.64 -10.78
C GLN A 15 14.80 -1.15 -10.40
N ALA A 16 15.76 -1.25 -11.32
CA ALA A 16 17.10 -0.71 -11.12
C ALA A 16 17.09 0.83 -11.29
N PRO A 17 17.80 1.57 -10.41
CA PRO A 17 18.54 1.11 -9.23
C PRO A 17 17.69 1.07 -7.93
N TYR A 18 16.39 1.37 -7.98
CA TYR A 18 15.55 1.62 -6.82
C TYR A 18 15.45 0.46 -5.82
N LEU A 19 15.39 -0.78 -6.31
CA LEU A 19 15.32 -1.96 -5.46
C LEU A 19 16.63 -2.76 -5.36
N SER A 20 17.67 -2.35 -6.10
CA SER A 20 18.90 -3.15 -6.28
C SER A 20 19.81 -3.19 -5.05
N ALA A 21 19.71 -2.23 -4.13
CA ALA A 21 20.56 -2.14 -2.94
C ALA A 21 19.79 -1.59 -1.73
N ALA A 22 20.24 -1.93 -0.52
CA ALA A 22 19.61 -1.46 0.72
C ALA A 22 19.53 0.08 0.78
N GLY A 23 20.60 0.78 0.39
CA GLY A 23 20.63 2.25 0.38
C GLY A 23 19.70 2.89 -0.66
N THR A 24 19.43 2.24 -1.79
CA THR A 24 18.45 2.75 -2.77
C THR A 24 17.02 2.48 -2.33
N ARG A 25 16.75 1.33 -1.70
CA ARG A 25 15.46 1.05 -1.07
C ARG A 25 15.13 2.03 0.05
N GLN A 26 16.12 2.36 0.88
CA GLN A 26 15.93 3.37 1.92
C GLN A 26 15.59 4.74 1.33
N ARG A 27 16.34 5.19 0.31
CA ARG A 27 16.02 6.45 -0.38
C ARG A 27 14.63 6.47 -1.01
N LEU A 28 14.14 5.33 -1.49
CA LEU A 28 12.78 5.22 -2.02
C LEU A 28 11.73 5.39 -0.90
N ARG A 29 11.95 4.79 0.27
CA ARG A 29 11.11 5.00 1.47
C ARG A 29 11.12 6.46 1.90
N ASP A 30 12.30 7.06 1.99
CA ASP A 30 12.45 8.47 2.40
C ASP A 30 11.74 9.40 1.41
N ALA A 31 11.88 9.16 0.11
CA ALA A 31 11.18 9.91 -0.91
C ALA A 31 9.65 9.81 -0.76
N LEU A 32 9.12 8.62 -0.44
CA LEU A 32 7.69 8.44 -0.18
C LEU A 32 7.24 9.23 1.06
N LYS A 33 8.01 9.17 2.16
CA LYS A 33 7.69 9.92 3.38
C LYS A 33 7.69 11.43 3.13
N VAL A 34 8.63 11.94 2.34
CA VAL A 34 8.65 13.35 1.92
C VAL A 34 7.40 13.70 1.10
N ALA A 35 7.04 12.86 0.13
CA ALA A 35 5.84 13.08 -0.69
C ALA A 35 4.54 13.03 0.14
N TYR A 36 4.50 12.18 1.18
CA TYR A 36 3.40 12.10 2.12
C TYR A 36 3.32 13.35 3.03
N ALA A 37 4.44 13.78 3.61
CA ALA A 37 4.47 14.87 4.57
C ALA A 37 4.20 16.25 3.93
N ALA A 38 4.74 16.51 2.74
CA ALA A 38 4.67 17.82 2.12
C ALA A 38 3.41 18.02 1.28
N PRO A 39 2.71 19.16 1.38
CA PRO A 39 1.65 19.50 0.43
C PRO A 39 2.23 19.62 -0.98
N SER A 40 1.63 18.91 -1.93
CA SER A 40 2.02 18.94 -3.34
C SER A 40 0.88 19.56 -4.15
N VAL A 41 0.99 20.88 -4.35
CA VAL A 41 0.02 21.70 -5.11
C VAL A 41 -0.41 21.08 -6.45
N PRO A 42 0.47 20.47 -7.27
CA PRO A 42 0.06 19.99 -8.60
C PRO A 42 -0.92 18.80 -8.61
N ALA A 43 -1.04 18.06 -7.51
CA ALA A 43 -1.86 16.83 -7.46
C ALA A 43 -3.03 16.95 -6.48
N GLY A 44 -3.32 18.14 -5.96
CA GLY A 44 -4.35 18.34 -4.94
C GLY A 44 -4.02 17.64 -3.62
N TRP A 45 -2.76 17.24 -3.38
CA TRP A 45 -2.34 16.67 -2.11
C TRP A 45 -2.09 17.79 -1.11
N VAL A 46 -2.85 17.77 -0.02
CA VAL A 46 -2.85 18.81 1.02
C VAL A 46 -1.84 18.58 2.14
N GLY A 47 -1.07 17.48 2.09
CA GLY A 47 -0.10 17.11 3.11
C GLY A 47 -0.70 16.28 4.23
N ALA A 48 0.17 15.57 4.95
CA ALA A 48 -0.21 14.85 6.17
C ALA A 48 -0.69 15.83 7.25
N GLY A 49 -1.76 15.46 7.98
CA GLY A 49 -2.31 16.26 9.09
C GLY A 49 -3.33 17.32 8.70
N HIS A 50 -3.57 17.57 7.40
CA HIS A 50 -4.68 18.42 6.97
C HIS A 50 -6.03 17.73 7.22
N PRO A 51 -7.10 18.42 7.68
CA PRO A 51 -8.41 17.79 7.97
C PRO A 51 -9.03 17.06 6.77
N ASP A 52 -8.79 17.56 5.56
CA ASP A 52 -9.28 16.96 4.32
C ASP A 52 -8.38 15.88 3.71
N VAL A 53 -7.31 15.48 4.41
CA VAL A 53 -6.38 14.48 3.89
C VAL A 53 -7.08 13.14 3.62
N GLU A 54 -6.90 12.61 2.42
CA GLU A 54 -7.38 11.30 2.02
C GLU A 54 -6.23 10.50 1.40
N VAL A 55 -5.87 9.40 2.07
CA VAL A 55 -4.94 8.40 1.59
C VAL A 55 -5.73 7.17 1.19
N LEU A 56 -5.55 6.70 -0.04
CA LEU A 56 -6.07 5.41 -0.47
C LEU A 56 -4.93 4.41 -0.58
N LEU A 57 -5.13 3.23 -0.02
CA LEU A 57 -4.24 2.09 -0.22
C LEU A 57 -4.96 1.01 -1.01
N GLY A 58 -4.23 0.37 -1.92
CA GLY A 58 -4.64 -0.84 -2.61
C GLY A 58 -3.53 -1.87 -2.49
N VAL A 59 -3.75 -2.95 -1.75
CA VAL A 59 -2.77 -4.02 -1.55
C VAL A 59 -3.19 -5.23 -2.37
N VAL A 60 -2.32 -5.67 -3.26
CA VAL A 60 -2.53 -6.84 -4.10
C VAL A 60 -1.55 -7.93 -3.66
N ALA A 61 -2.05 -9.08 -3.24
CA ALA A 61 -1.21 -10.16 -2.73
C ALA A 61 -1.72 -11.54 -3.16
N SER A 62 -0.86 -12.55 -3.04
CA SER A 62 -1.21 -13.96 -3.30
C SER A 62 -2.01 -14.63 -2.18
N ASP A 63 -2.04 -14.04 -0.99
CA ASP A 63 -2.75 -14.52 0.18
C ASP A 63 -3.05 -13.35 1.13
N ILE A 64 -4.16 -13.45 1.86
CA ILE A 64 -4.60 -12.41 2.81
C ILE A 64 -3.56 -12.09 3.89
N LYS A 65 -2.75 -13.05 4.33
CA LYS A 65 -1.72 -12.81 5.34
C LYS A 65 -0.66 -11.82 4.86
N TYR A 66 -0.28 -11.90 3.59
CA TYR A 66 0.68 -10.96 3.01
C TYR A 66 0.06 -9.57 2.82
N ALA A 67 -1.18 -9.51 2.35
CA ALA A 67 -1.89 -8.25 2.21
C ALA A 67 -2.07 -7.55 3.57
N ALA A 68 -2.49 -8.28 4.59
CA ALA A 68 -2.74 -7.75 5.93
C ALA A 68 -1.45 -7.25 6.62
N ARG A 69 -0.31 -7.93 6.40
CA ARG A 69 1.00 -7.46 6.89
C ARG A 69 1.39 -6.13 6.24
N ALA A 70 1.41 -6.10 4.90
CA ALA A 70 1.75 -4.90 4.16
C ALA A 70 0.81 -3.74 4.54
N TYR A 71 -0.51 -3.99 4.59
CA TYR A 71 -1.49 -3.01 5.03
C TYR A 71 -1.16 -2.42 6.41
N ARG A 72 -0.90 -3.26 7.41
CA ARG A 72 -0.50 -2.81 8.74
C ARG A 72 0.78 -1.97 8.69
N ASP A 73 1.83 -2.46 8.04
CA ASP A 73 3.12 -1.76 8.02
C ASP A 73 3.01 -0.38 7.37
N TRP A 74 2.18 -0.27 6.32
CA TRP A 74 1.87 1.02 5.69
C TRP A 74 1.04 1.93 6.60
N CYS A 75 0.04 1.41 7.32
CA CYS A 75 -0.71 2.19 8.30
C CYS A 75 0.18 2.69 9.44
N GLU A 76 1.02 1.83 10.02
CA GLU A 76 1.95 2.20 11.09
C GLU A 76 2.90 3.30 10.65
N GLU A 77 3.55 3.13 9.50
CA GLU A 77 4.56 4.07 9.00
C GLU A 77 3.95 5.42 8.60
N LEU A 78 2.74 5.43 8.06
CA LEU A 78 2.02 6.65 7.68
C LEU A 78 1.15 7.20 8.81
N GLN A 79 1.22 6.61 10.01
CA GLN A 79 0.42 7.00 11.18
C GLN A 79 -1.09 7.04 10.89
N LEU A 80 -1.55 6.11 10.06
CA LEU A 80 -2.96 5.93 9.70
C LEU A 80 -3.61 4.93 10.66
N GLU A 81 -4.88 5.17 10.98
CA GLU A 81 -5.67 4.22 11.76
C GLU A 81 -5.77 2.88 11.04
N LEU A 82 -5.43 1.81 11.75
CA LEU A 82 -5.57 0.45 11.29
C LEU A 82 -7.02 -0.02 11.48
N VAL A 83 -7.73 -0.22 10.37
CA VAL A 83 -9.15 -0.61 10.37
C VAL A 83 -9.26 -2.07 9.95
N ARG A 84 -10.05 -2.86 10.69
CA ARG A 84 -10.33 -4.26 10.35
C ARG A 84 -10.99 -4.34 8.97
N PRO A 85 -10.44 -5.11 8.01
CA PRO A 85 -11.06 -5.27 6.71
C PRO A 85 -12.32 -6.13 6.82
N VAL A 86 -13.37 -5.75 6.09
CA VAL A 86 -14.55 -6.60 5.86
C VAL A 86 -14.38 -7.43 4.59
N SER A 87 -14.96 -8.61 4.54
CA SER A 87 -14.97 -9.43 3.33
C SER A 87 -16.01 -8.93 2.33
N ARG A 88 -15.64 -8.87 1.05
CA ARG A 88 -16.55 -8.73 -0.11
C ARG A 88 -16.59 -10.00 -0.96
N VAL A 89 -16.23 -11.13 -0.38
CA VAL A 89 -16.28 -12.43 -1.05
C VAL A 89 -17.52 -13.17 -0.55
N ASP A 90 -18.35 -13.60 -1.50
CA ASP A 90 -19.60 -14.30 -1.20
C ASP A 90 -19.37 -15.51 -0.29
N GLY A 91 -20.19 -15.62 0.76
CA GLY A 91 -20.13 -16.72 1.73
C GLY A 91 -18.96 -16.66 2.72
N ILE A 92 -18.09 -15.65 2.66
CA ILE A 92 -16.98 -15.48 3.60
C ILE A 92 -17.24 -14.25 4.47
N VAL A 93 -17.50 -14.46 5.76
CA VAL A 93 -17.74 -13.37 6.72
C VAL A 93 -16.43 -12.71 7.16
N ASP A 94 -15.46 -13.53 7.57
CA ASP A 94 -14.16 -13.05 8.02
C ASP A 94 -13.20 -12.89 6.82
N ALA A 95 -12.78 -11.65 6.57
CA ALA A 95 -11.82 -11.32 5.52
C ALA A 95 -10.52 -12.14 5.64
N MET A 96 -10.10 -12.49 6.86
CA MET A 96 -8.88 -13.27 7.12
C MET A 96 -8.99 -14.74 6.70
N LEU A 97 -10.18 -15.20 6.29
CA LEU A 97 -10.42 -16.55 5.77
C LEU A 97 -10.46 -16.60 4.23
N VAL A 98 -10.35 -15.46 3.55
CA VAL A 98 -10.31 -15.43 2.08
C VAL A 98 -9.07 -16.19 1.59
N ARG A 99 -9.28 -17.12 0.66
CA ARG A 99 -8.22 -17.96 0.07
C ARG A 99 -7.83 -17.46 -1.32
N GLY A 100 -6.54 -17.65 -1.64
CA GLY A 100 -5.97 -17.29 -2.94
C GLY A 100 -5.59 -15.81 -3.02
N GLY A 101 -5.45 -15.32 -4.25
CA GLY A 101 -5.09 -13.93 -4.51
C GLY A 101 -6.15 -12.96 -4.02
N VAL A 102 -5.71 -11.87 -3.40
CA VAL A 102 -6.60 -10.86 -2.79
C VAL A 102 -6.24 -9.44 -3.20
N TYR A 103 -7.26 -8.60 -3.21
CA TYR A 103 -7.16 -7.15 -3.23
C TYR A 103 -7.73 -6.59 -1.92
N LEU A 104 -6.91 -5.88 -1.16
CA LEU A 104 -7.33 -5.14 0.03
C LEU A 104 -7.36 -3.64 -0.30
N LYS A 105 -8.52 -3.02 -0.15
CA LYS A 105 -8.71 -1.57 -0.31
C LYS A 105 -8.84 -0.91 1.06
N TYR A 106 -8.16 0.20 1.26
CA TYR A 106 -8.34 1.07 2.41
C TYR A 106 -8.48 2.54 2.00
N ASN A 107 -9.33 3.28 2.70
CA ASN A 107 -9.49 4.73 2.59
C ASN A 107 -9.38 5.35 3.99
N SER A 108 -8.39 6.22 4.18
CA SER A 108 -8.11 6.82 5.49
C SER A 108 -9.19 7.80 5.98
N LYS A 109 -9.94 8.42 5.06
CA LYS A 109 -10.97 9.42 5.36
C LYS A 109 -12.30 8.76 5.69
N THR A 110 -12.77 7.86 4.83
CA THR A 110 -14.07 7.17 5.02
C THR A 110 -13.98 5.94 5.91
N LYS A 111 -12.76 5.49 6.25
CA LYS A 111 -12.49 4.24 6.97
C LYS A 111 -13.00 2.99 6.26
N LEU A 112 -13.36 3.10 4.98
CA LEU A 112 -13.69 1.95 4.15
C LEU A 112 -12.46 1.04 4.05
N CYS A 113 -12.58 -0.18 4.58
CA CYS A 113 -11.53 -1.20 4.52
C CYS A 113 -12.16 -2.53 4.12
N TYR A 114 -11.77 -3.10 2.97
CA TYR A 114 -12.34 -4.38 2.52
C TYR A 114 -11.34 -5.25 1.77
N VAL A 115 -11.66 -6.54 1.70
CA VAL A 115 -10.94 -7.55 0.93
C VAL A 115 -11.86 -8.18 -0.11
N SER A 116 -11.38 -8.30 -1.35
CA SER A 116 -12.00 -9.07 -2.41
C SER A 116 -11.02 -10.06 -3.01
N ARG A 117 -11.52 -11.04 -3.77
CA ARG A 117 -10.65 -11.89 -4.61
C ARG A 117 -9.95 -11.06 -5.67
N TYR A 118 -8.75 -11.48 -6.03
CA TYR A 118 -7.96 -10.89 -7.10
C TYR A 118 -7.21 -11.97 -7.87
N ASP A 119 -7.63 -12.19 -9.11
CA ASP A 119 -7.07 -13.20 -10.01
C ASP A 119 -6.03 -12.61 -10.99
N GLY A 120 -5.74 -11.31 -10.87
CA GLY A 120 -4.75 -10.64 -11.69
C GLY A 120 -3.31 -10.99 -11.32
N LYS A 121 -2.38 -10.47 -12.12
CA LYS A 121 -0.95 -10.79 -12.03
C LYS A 121 -0.17 -9.84 -11.12
N ASP A 122 -0.69 -8.64 -10.86
CA ASP A 122 0.04 -7.61 -10.11
C ASP A 122 0.22 -8.01 -8.65
N ARG A 123 1.29 -7.55 -8.00
CA ARG A 123 1.52 -7.73 -6.56
C ARG A 123 2.17 -6.48 -5.99
N GLY A 124 1.83 -6.14 -4.76
CA GLY A 124 2.38 -4.99 -4.06
C GLY A 124 1.32 -4.00 -3.60
N VAL A 125 1.78 -2.78 -3.26
CA VAL A 125 0.95 -1.74 -2.66
C VAL A 125 0.88 -0.53 -3.59
N LEU A 126 -0.34 -0.11 -3.92
CA LEU A 126 -0.61 1.20 -4.49
C LEU A 126 -0.97 2.16 -3.36
N ILE A 127 -0.43 3.37 -3.43
CA ILE A 127 -0.85 4.50 -2.60
C ILE A 127 -1.33 5.62 -3.49
N GLN A 128 -2.45 6.23 -3.11
CA GLN A 128 -2.97 7.44 -3.73
C GLN A 128 -2.96 8.59 -2.73
N LEU A 129 -2.33 9.70 -3.13
CA LEU A 129 -2.21 10.96 -2.40
C LEU A 129 -2.85 12.06 -3.25
N GLY A 130 -4.12 12.39 -3.00
CA GLY A 130 -4.91 13.25 -3.89
C GLY A 130 -5.05 12.61 -5.28
N GLN A 131 -4.58 13.29 -6.33
CA GLN A 131 -4.55 12.77 -7.71
C GLN A 131 -3.26 11.99 -8.04
N LEU A 132 -2.30 11.92 -7.11
CA LEU A 132 -1.04 11.21 -7.32
C LEU A 132 -1.16 9.75 -6.91
N GLN A 133 -1.15 8.83 -7.87
CA GLN A 133 -1.05 7.39 -7.62
C GLN A 133 0.40 6.91 -7.80
N LEU A 134 0.90 6.12 -6.86
CA LEU A 134 2.26 5.58 -6.84
C LEU A 134 2.26 4.08 -6.54
N GLY A 135 3.19 3.34 -7.15
CA GLY A 135 3.38 1.89 -6.94
C GLY A 135 3.26 1.07 -8.23
N HIS A 136 3.17 -0.26 -8.16
CA HIS A 136 3.10 -1.06 -6.95
C HIS A 136 4.44 -1.09 -6.19
N PHE A 137 4.43 -0.76 -4.90
CA PHE A 137 5.57 -0.95 -4.02
C PHE A 137 5.62 -2.41 -3.51
N PRO A 138 6.80 -2.96 -3.19
CA PRO A 138 6.91 -4.30 -2.64
C PRO A 138 6.04 -4.52 -1.39
N LEU A 139 5.50 -5.72 -1.18
CA LEU A 139 4.69 -6.02 0.01
C LEU A 139 5.48 -5.83 1.32
N GLY A 140 6.77 -6.14 1.32
CA GLY A 140 7.70 -5.90 2.43
C GLY A 140 8.39 -4.53 2.38
N PHE A 141 7.78 -3.49 1.80
CA PHE A 141 8.45 -2.20 1.59
C PHE A 141 9.00 -1.57 2.89
N PHE A 142 8.26 -1.70 4.00
CA PHE A 142 8.64 -1.21 5.33
C PHE A 142 9.10 -2.32 6.30
N ASP A 143 8.90 -3.60 5.95
CA ASP A 143 9.42 -4.77 6.67
C ASP A 143 9.96 -5.79 5.67
N GLU A 144 11.19 -5.56 5.21
CA GLU A 144 11.83 -6.39 4.16
C GLU A 144 12.02 -7.85 4.61
N ALA A 145 12.21 -8.07 5.91
CA ALA A 145 12.40 -9.39 6.50
C ALA A 145 11.06 -10.13 6.75
N MET A 146 9.92 -9.45 6.58
CA MET A 146 8.60 -9.94 6.96
C MET A 146 8.56 -10.48 8.40
N ALA A 147 9.31 -9.84 9.30
CA ALA A 147 9.52 -10.30 10.66
C ALA A 147 8.24 -10.20 11.49
N LYS A 148 7.38 -9.21 11.24
CA LYS A 148 6.13 -9.01 12.01
C LYS A 148 5.02 -9.93 11.53
N PRO A 149 4.41 -10.79 12.38
CA PRO A 149 3.31 -11.70 12.00
C PRO A 149 2.11 -10.91 11.45
N PRO A 150 1.16 -11.53 10.70
CA PRO A 150 -0.03 -10.82 10.24
C PRO A 150 -0.86 -10.34 11.43
N PRO A 151 -1.55 -9.19 11.33
CA PRO A 151 -2.44 -8.71 12.38
C PRO A 151 -3.60 -9.70 12.64
N SER A 152 -4.04 -9.81 13.90
CA SER A 152 -5.04 -10.78 14.38
C SER A 152 -6.47 -10.24 14.43
N PHE A 153 -6.85 -9.40 13.47
CA PHE A 153 -8.09 -8.60 13.44
C PHE A 153 -9.35 -9.21 14.08
#